data_AF-A6MKR1-F1
#
_entry.id   AF-A6MKR1-F1
#
_cell.length_a   1.000
_cell.length_b   1.000
_cell.length_c   1.000
_cell.angle_alpha   90.00
_cell.angle_beta   90.00
_cell.angle_gamma   90.00
#
_symmetry.space_group_name_H-M   'P 1'
#
loop_
_entity.id
_entity.type
_entity.pdbx_description
1 polymer ?
#
loop_
_entity_poly.entity_id
_entity_poly.type
_entity_poly.pdbx_seq_one_letter_code
_entity_poly.pdbx_strand_id
1 'polypeptide(L)'
;GSRVFGNKKQLKILTDIMWPIIAKLAREEMDRAVTEGKHVCVIDAAMLLEAGWQNLVHEVWTVVIPETEAVRRIVERDGLSDAAAQSRLQSQMSGQQLVEQSHVVLSTLWEPHITQRQVEKAWALLQKRLPKTHQALN
;
A
#
# COMPACT_ATOMS: atom_id res chain seq x y z
N GLY A 1 -4.32 12.78 15.27
CA GLY A 1 -3.43 11.85 15.96
C GLY A 1 -3.93 11.43 17.33
N SER A 2 -3.78 12.28 18.35
CA SER A 2 -4.01 11.94 19.77
C SER A 2 -5.39 11.36 20.12
N ARG A 3 -6.45 11.70 19.36
CA ARG A 3 -7.80 11.16 19.60
C ARG A 3 -8.04 9.76 19.03
N VAL A 4 -7.25 9.33 18.05
CA VAL A 4 -7.51 8.10 17.27
C VAL A 4 -6.41 7.05 17.40
N PHE A 5 -5.16 7.45 17.65
CA PHE A 5 -4.08 6.49 17.88
C PHE A 5 -4.32 5.70 19.17
N GLY A 6 -4.25 4.36 19.09
CA GLY A 6 -4.55 3.45 20.20
C GLY A 6 -6.04 3.33 20.54
N ASN A 7 -6.94 4.05 19.87
CA ASN A 7 -8.38 4.01 20.12
C ASN A 7 -9.14 3.48 18.90
N LYS A 8 -9.38 2.17 18.87
CA LYS A 8 -10.08 1.48 17.76
C LYS A 8 -11.44 2.10 17.44
N LYS A 9 -12.21 2.55 18.44
CA LYS A 9 -13.55 3.13 18.24
C LYS A 9 -13.47 4.50 17.54
N GLN A 10 -12.58 5.37 18.01
CA GLN A 10 -12.41 6.70 17.41
C GLN A 10 -11.75 6.63 16.03
N LEU A 11 -10.79 5.71 15.85
CA LEU A 11 -10.21 5.44 14.54
C LEU A 11 -11.30 4.99 13.55
N LYS A 12 -12.19 4.06 13.96
CA LYS A 12 -13.28 3.60 13.11
C LYS A 12 -14.21 4.75 12.67
N ILE A 13 -14.61 5.62 13.60
CA ILE A 13 -15.46 6.78 13.25
C ILE A 13 -14.78 7.66 12.20
N LEU A 14 -13.48 7.92 12.37
CA LEU A 14 -12.72 8.70 11.42
C LEU A 14 -12.64 8.00 10.05
N THR A 15 -12.31 6.71 10.03
CA THR A 15 -12.14 5.97 8.78
C THR A 15 -13.45 5.78 8.03
N ASP A 16 -14.57 5.57 8.74
CA ASP A 16 -15.92 5.47 8.15
C ASP A 16 -16.30 6.75 7.37
N ILE A 17 -15.82 7.92 7.81
CA ILE A 17 -16.03 9.20 7.13
C ILE A 17 -15.03 9.40 6.00
N MET A 18 -13.74 9.17 6.28
CA MET A 18 -12.66 9.57 5.39
C MET A 18 -12.47 8.60 4.21
N TRP A 19 -12.58 7.29 4.43
CA TRP A 19 -12.25 6.31 3.39
C TRP A 19 -13.14 6.41 2.14
N PRO A 20 -14.47 6.56 2.23
CA PRO A 20 -15.30 6.73 1.04
C PRO A 20 -14.92 7.96 0.21
N ILE A 21 -14.53 9.05 0.87
CA ILE A 21 -14.12 10.30 0.23
C ILE A 21 -12.77 10.10 -0.47
N ILE A 22 -11.79 9.51 0.21
CA ILE A 22 -10.46 9.25 -0.39
C ILE A 22 -10.59 8.29 -1.57
N ALA A 23 -11.40 7.24 -1.46
CA ALA A 23 -11.65 6.31 -2.56
C ALA A 23 -12.29 7.00 -3.78
N LYS A 24 -13.18 7.97 -3.55
CA LYS A 24 -13.75 8.79 -4.61
C LYS A 24 -12.67 9.65 -5.30
N LEU A 25 -11.85 10.36 -4.52
CA LEU A 25 -10.77 11.20 -5.04
C LEU A 25 -9.73 10.38 -5.83
N ALA A 26 -9.37 9.20 -5.33
CA ALA A 26 -8.46 8.29 -6.02
C ALA A 26 -9.01 7.85 -7.39
N ARG A 27 -10.32 7.58 -7.49
CA ARG A 27 -10.96 7.28 -8.79
C ARG A 27 -10.92 8.47 -9.74
N GLU A 28 -11.24 9.66 -9.25
CA GLU A 28 -11.19 10.89 -10.07
C GLU A 28 -9.77 11.18 -10.57
N GLU A 29 -8.75 10.91 -9.76
CA GLU A 29 -7.35 11.06 -10.15
C GLU A 29 -6.91 10.00 -11.17
N MET A 30 -7.35 8.74 -11.01
CA MET A 30 -7.13 7.70 -12.01
C MET A 30 -7.78 8.03 -13.35
N ASP A 31 -9.04 8.50 -13.33
CA ASP A 31 -9.75 8.89 -14.56
C ASP A 31 -9.00 10.01 -15.29
N ARG A 32 -8.49 11.00 -14.55
CA ARG A 32 -7.66 12.07 -15.11
C ARG A 32 -6.36 11.53 -15.70
N ALA A 33 -5.65 10.66 -14.98
CA ALA A 33 -4.42 10.05 -15.46
C ALA A 33 -4.64 9.28 -16.78
N VAL A 34 -5.79 8.59 -16.92
CA VAL A 34 -6.18 7.94 -18.17
C VAL A 34 -6.36 8.96 -19.31
N THR A 35 -7.03 10.10 -19.05
CA THR A 35 -7.16 11.17 -20.07
C THR A 35 -5.81 11.79 -20.48
N GLU A 36 -4.81 11.74 -19.60
CA GLU A 36 -3.42 12.18 -19.87
C GLU A 36 -2.57 11.09 -20.54
N GLY A 37 -3.16 9.95 -20.90
CA GLY A 37 -2.48 8.84 -21.57
C GLY A 37 -1.65 7.97 -20.64
N LYS A 38 -1.87 8.00 -19.32
CA LYS A 38 -1.25 7.06 -18.38
C LYS A 38 -1.93 5.69 -18.48
N HIS A 39 -1.12 4.64 -18.47
CA HIS A 39 -1.59 3.25 -18.56
C HIS A 39 -1.48 2.47 -17.26
N VAL A 40 -0.72 2.98 -16.28
CA VAL A 40 -0.53 2.36 -14.96
C VAL A 40 -0.62 3.45 -13.90
N CYS A 41 -1.48 3.23 -12.91
CA CYS A 41 -1.58 4.07 -11.71
C CYS A 41 -1.24 3.20 -10.48
N VAL A 42 -0.60 3.79 -9.48
CA VAL A 42 -0.26 3.14 -8.20
C VAL A 42 -0.94 3.90 -7.08
N ILE A 43 -1.79 3.22 -6.33
CA ILE A 43 -2.42 3.77 -5.12
C ILE A 43 -1.58 3.32 -3.92
N ASP A 44 -0.81 4.24 -3.34
CA ASP A 44 -0.07 3.99 -2.09
C ASP A 44 -0.98 4.20 -0.89
N ALA A 45 -1.36 3.11 -0.21
CA ALA A 45 -2.25 3.15 0.94
C ALA A 45 -1.88 2.11 1.99
N ALA A 46 -1.51 2.57 3.18
CA ALA A 46 -1.13 1.71 4.31
C ALA A 46 -2.25 0.79 4.83
N MET A 47 -3.51 1.13 4.55
CA MET A 47 -4.71 0.40 5.00
C MET A 47 -5.54 -0.13 3.81
N LEU A 48 -4.89 -0.39 2.66
CA LEU A 48 -5.57 -0.71 1.41
C LEU A 48 -6.54 -1.88 1.56
N LEU A 49 -6.09 -2.98 2.18
CA LEU A 49 -6.88 -4.20 2.35
C LEU A 49 -7.94 -4.05 3.44
N GLU A 50 -7.59 -3.39 4.56
CA GLU A 50 -8.53 -3.08 5.64
C GLU A 50 -9.67 -2.17 5.19
N ALA A 51 -9.39 -1.27 4.25
CA ALA A 51 -10.38 -0.37 3.65
C ALA A 51 -11.22 -1.03 2.54
N GLY A 52 -10.92 -2.27 2.16
CA GLY A 52 -11.62 -2.97 1.08
C GLY A 52 -11.29 -2.41 -0.32
N TRP A 53 -10.17 -1.70 -0.46
CA TRP A 53 -9.79 -1.01 -1.71
C TRP A 53 -9.10 -1.91 -2.72
N GLN A 54 -8.90 -3.20 -2.42
CA GLN A 54 -8.53 -4.20 -3.42
C GLN A 54 -9.53 -4.25 -4.59
N ASN A 55 -10.79 -3.85 -4.38
CA ASN A 55 -11.80 -3.74 -5.42
C ASN A 55 -11.56 -2.57 -6.39
N LEU A 56 -10.62 -1.66 -6.10
CA LEU A 56 -10.26 -0.52 -6.93
C LEU A 56 -9.02 -0.78 -7.81
N VAL A 57 -8.35 -1.91 -7.63
CA VAL A 57 -7.06 -2.21 -8.26
C VAL A 57 -7.07 -3.58 -8.92
N HIS A 58 -6.23 -3.76 -9.93
CA HIS A 58 -6.03 -5.04 -10.61
C HIS A 58 -5.01 -5.92 -9.87
N GLU A 59 -4.05 -5.32 -9.19
CA GLU A 59 -3.00 -6.03 -8.46
C GLU A 59 -2.73 -5.33 -7.12
N VAL A 60 -2.53 -6.12 -6.07
CA VAL A 60 -2.07 -5.67 -4.76
C VAL A 60 -0.59 -5.95 -4.63
N TRP A 61 0.20 -4.91 -4.40
CA TRP A 61 1.64 -4.99 -4.20
C TRP A 61 1.95 -4.64 -2.74
N THR A 62 2.56 -5.57 -2.01
CA THR A 62 2.89 -5.37 -0.60
C THR A 62 4.39 -5.32 -0.39
N VAL A 63 4.85 -4.40 0.46
CA VAL A 63 6.24 -4.34 0.93
C VAL A 63 6.31 -4.89 2.35
N VAL A 64 7.12 -5.92 2.57
CA VAL A 64 7.28 -6.56 3.89
C VAL A 64 8.72 -6.54 4.40
N ILE A 65 8.85 -6.51 5.71
CA ILE A 65 10.09 -6.70 6.47
C ILE A 65 9.74 -7.47 7.76
N PRO A 66 10.71 -8.12 8.43
CA PRO A 66 10.47 -8.73 9.73
C PRO A 66 9.91 -7.73 10.74
N GLU A 67 9.01 -8.17 11.62
CA GLU A 67 8.39 -7.29 12.62
C GLU A 67 9.41 -6.60 13.53
N THR A 68 10.49 -7.31 13.88
CA THR A 68 11.60 -6.76 14.67
C THR A 68 12.26 -5.56 13.98
N GLU A 69 12.47 -5.64 12.67
CA GLU A 69 13.03 -4.56 11.87
C GLU A 69 12.01 -3.42 11.68
N ALA A 70 10.72 -3.74 11.51
CA ALA A 70 9.67 -2.73 11.42
C ALA A 70 9.58 -1.90 12.71
N VAL A 71 9.57 -2.54 13.88
CA VAL A 71 9.56 -1.87 15.19
C VAL A 71 10.80 -0.99 15.33
N ARG A 72 11.99 -1.52 15.04
CA ARG A 72 13.26 -0.76 15.09
C ARG A 72 13.19 0.50 14.24
N ARG A 73 12.75 0.39 12.98
CA ARG A 73 12.62 1.53 12.06
C ARG A 73 11.60 2.57 12.53
N ILE A 74 10.48 2.13 13.10
CA ILE A 74 9.46 3.05 13.65
C ILE A 74 10.04 3.82 14.83
N VAL A 75 10.73 3.14 15.76
CA VAL A 75 11.36 3.78 16.92
C VAL A 75 12.40 4.81 16.49
N GLU A 76 13.33 4.43 15.59
CA GLU A 76 14.40 5.30 15.12
C GLU A 76 13.88 6.51 14.34
N ARG A 77 12.89 6.32 13.47
CA ARG A 77 12.36 7.38 12.60
C ARG A 77 11.39 8.31 13.32
N ASP A 78 10.48 7.76 14.12
CA ASP A 78 9.36 8.51 14.71
C ASP A 78 9.61 8.91 16.18
N GLY A 79 10.70 8.44 16.80
CA GLY A 79 11.05 8.73 18.20
C GLY A 79 10.06 8.14 19.21
N LEU A 80 9.47 6.99 18.90
CA LEU A 80 8.48 6.32 19.74
C LEU A 80 9.11 5.32 20.70
N SER A 81 8.38 4.97 21.76
CA SER A 81 8.73 3.78 22.57
C SER A 81 8.44 2.49 21.78
N ASP A 82 9.15 1.41 22.11
CA ASP A 82 8.90 0.08 21.56
C ASP A 82 7.43 -0.35 21.68
N ALA A 83 6.82 -0.10 22.84
CA ALA A 83 5.41 -0.42 23.08
C ALA A 83 4.47 0.36 22.15
N ALA A 84 4.76 1.63 21.88
CA ALA A 84 3.96 2.44 20.95
C ALA A 84 4.17 1.99 19.49
N ALA A 85 5.39 1.64 19.10
CA ALA A 85 5.70 1.08 17.79
C ALA A 85 4.99 -0.26 17.55
N GLN A 86 5.06 -1.17 18.53
CA GLN A 86 4.33 -2.44 18.49
C GLN A 86 2.82 -2.24 18.42
N SER A 87 2.27 -1.32 19.23
CA SER A 87 0.83 -1.01 19.21
C SER A 87 0.37 -0.50 17.85
N ARG A 88 1.21 0.29 17.15
CA ARG A 88 0.92 0.71 15.77
C ARG A 88 0.93 -0.47 14.81
N LEU A 89 1.94 -1.33 14.87
CA LEU A 89 2.03 -2.51 14.00
C LEU A 89 0.82 -3.44 14.19
N GLN A 90 0.44 -3.71 15.44
CA GLN A 90 -0.70 -4.55 15.81
C GLN A 90 -2.08 -3.92 15.54
N SER A 91 -2.12 -2.65 15.12
CA SER A 91 -3.37 -1.99 14.70
C SER A 91 -3.72 -2.23 13.24
N GLN A 92 -2.81 -2.85 12.48
CA GLN A 92 -2.94 -3.17 11.05
C GLN A 92 -2.91 -4.69 10.84
N MET A 93 -3.19 -5.12 9.62
CA MET A 93 -3.00 -6.52 9.22
C MET A 93 -1.54 -6.95 9.37
N SER A 94 -1.32 -8.22 9.74
CA SER A 94 0.03 -8.76 9.86
C SER A 94 0.69 -8.89 8.48
N GLY A 95 2.02 -8.90 8.44
CA GLY A 95 2.77 -9.11 7.19
C GLY A 95 2.35 -10.39 6.47
N GLN A 96 2.04 -11.46 7.20
CA GLN A 96 1.53 -12.70 6.63
C GLN A 96 0.16 -12.51 5.95
N GLN A 97 -0.79 -11.84 6.62
CA GLN A 97 -2.11 -11.58 6.04
C GLN A 97 -2.04 -10.70 4.79
N LEU A 98 -1.12 -9.73 4.76
CA LEU A 98 -0.87 -8.90 3.58
C LEU A 98 -0.31 -9.75 2.43
N VAL A 99 0.65 -10.64 2.71
CA VAL A 99 1.26 -11.54 1.70
C VAL A 99 0.23 -12.48 1.09
N GLU A 100 -0.64 -13.10 1.90
CA GLU A 100 -1.69 -14.02 1.44
C GLU A 100 -2.69 -13.36 0.47
N GLN A 101 -2.82 -12.03 0.53
CA GLN A 101 -3.74 -11.24 -0.30
C GLN A 101 -3.01 -10.42 -1.37
N SER A 102 -1.72 -10.66 -1.58
CA SER A 102 -0.88 -9.92 -2.53
C SER A 102 -0.66 -10.66 -3.84
N HIS A 103 -0.58 -9.89 -4.92
CA HIS A 103 -0.18 -10.37 -6.24
C HIS A 103 1.34 -10.31 -6.41
N VAL A 104 1.96 -9.29 -5.80
CA VAL A 104 3.41 -9.08 -5.79
C VAL A 104 3.85 -8.73 -4.36
N VAL A 105 4.94 -9.34 -3.92
CA VAL A 105 5.56 -9.06 -2.62
C VAL A 105 6.98 -8.56 -2.85
N LEU A 106 7.32 -7.44 -2.22
CA LEU A 106 8.64 -6.83 -2.23
C LEU A 106 9.17 -6.75 -0.79
N SER A 107 10.49 -6.60 -0.64
CA SER A 107 11.09 -6.33 0.68
C SER A 107 12.16 -5.26 0.63
N THR A 108 12.18 -4.42 1.66
CA THR A 108 13.21 -3.39 1.89
C THR A 108 14.17 -3.79 3.01
N LEU A 109 14.33 -5.09 3.28
CA LEU A 109 15.21 -5.60 4.33
C LEU A 109 16.70 -5.36 4.02
N TRP A 110 17.09 -5.50 2.75
CA TRP A 110 18.46 -5.35 2.29
C TRP A 110 18.80 -3.91 1.85
N GLU A 111 20.00 -3.73 1.33
CA GLU A 111 20.49 -2.45 0.84
C GLU A 111 19.59 -1.88 -0.28
N PRO A 112 19.55 -0.54 -0.45
CA PRO A 112 18.66 0.10 -1.43
C PRO A 112 18.78 -0.45 -2.86
N HIS A 113 19.99 -0.82 -3.29
CA HIS A 113 20.20 -1.38 -4.63
C HIS A 113 19.55 -2.76 -4.83
N ILE A 114 19.32 -3.53 -3.76
CA ILE A 114 18.59 -4.80 -3.81
C ILE A 114 17.09 -4.53 -3.94
N THR A 115 16.55 -3.55 -3.21
CA THR A 115 15.17 -3.09 -3.38
C THR A 115 14.92 -2.61 -4.81
N GLN A 116 15.83 -1.79 -5.36
CA GLN A 116 15.75 -1.30 -6.73
C GLN A 116 15.63 -2.45 -7.74
N ARG A 117 16.50 -3.46 -7.63
CA ARG A 117 16.45 -4.65 -8.51
C ARG A 117 15.14 -5.44 -8.39
N GLN A 118 14.58 -5.55 -7.18
CA GLN A 118 13.28 -6.21 -6.99
C GLN A 118 12.16 -5.46 -7.71
N VAL A 119 12.12 -4.13 -7.56
CA VAL A 119 11.13 -3.27 -8.21
C VAL A 119 11.27 -3.31 -9.73
N GLU A 120 12.49 -3.19 -10.26
CA GLU A 120 12.76 -3.28 -11.71
C GLU A 120 12.31 -4.62 -12.30
N LYS A 121 12.62 -5.73 -11.61
CA LYS A 121 12.19 -7.06 -12.03
C LYS A 121 10.66 -7.17 -12.02
N ALA A 122 10.01 -6.71 -10.95
CA ALA A 122 8.56 -6.75 -10.82
C ALA A 122 7.88 -5.88 -11.90
N TRP A 123 8.42 -4.70 -12.16
CA TRP A 123 7.97 -3.79 -13.21
C TRP A 123 8.11 -4.39 -14.60
N ALA A 124 9.28 -4.96 -14.93
CA ALA A 124 9.50 -5.61 -16.22
C ALA A 124 8.54 -6.79 -16.45
N LEU A 125 8.21 -7.54 -15.39
CA LEU A 125 7.21 -8.61 -15.45
C LEU A 125 5.80 -8.06 -15.59
N LEU A 126 5.47 -6.92 -14.97
CA LEU A 126 4.17 -6.26 -15.10
C LEU A 126 3.93 -5.88 -16.55
N GLN A 127 4.90 -5.21 -17.19
CA GLN A 127 4.81 -4.80 -18.59
C GLN A 127 4.53 -5.97 -19.54
N LYS A 128 4.99 -7.18 -19.23
CA LYS A 128 4.75 -8.38 -20.05
C LYS A 128 3.33 -8.95 -19.92
N ARG A 129 2.65 -8.71 -18.80
CA ARG A 129 1.31 -9.24 -18.50
C ARG A 129 0.20 -8.19 -18.57
N LEU A 130 0.55 -6.91 -18.75
CA LEU A 130 -0.43 -5.90 -19.09
C LEU A 130 -1.15 -6.31 -20.38
N PRO A 131 -2.49 -6.17 -20.44
CA PRO A 131 -3.22 -6.41 -21.67
C PRO A 131 -2.65 -5.49 -22.75
N LYS A 132 -2.35 -6.06 -23.93
CA LYS A 132 -1.98 -5.24 -25.08
C LYS A 132 -3.16 -4.34 -25.38
N THR A 133 -3.00 -3.04 -25.19
CA THR A 133 -3.98 -2.06 -25.66
C THR A 133 -4.13 -2.33 -27.16
N HIS A 134 -5.30 -2.84 -27.59
CA HIS A 134 -5.64 -2.82 -29.00
C HIS A 134 -5.57 -1.35 -29.41
N GLN A 135 -4.55 -0.99 -30.18
CA GLN A 135 -4.61 0.20 -31.01
C GLN A 135 -5.89 0.04 -31.82
N ALA A 136 -6.92 0.80 -31.47
CA ALA A 136 -8.06 0.99 -32.34
C ALA A 136 -7.47 1.41 -33.69
N LEU A 137 -7.73 0.58 -34.69
CA LEU A 137 -7.39 0.81 -36.08
C LEU A 137 -7.89 2.22 -36.45
N ASN A 138 -6.97 3.07 -36.90
CA ASN A 138 -7.32 4.22 -37.74
C ASN A 138 -7.83 3.72 -39.09
#